data_AF-A0A934ZRU3-F1
#
_entry.id   AF-A0A934ZRU3-F1
#
_cell.length_a   1.000
_cell.length_b   1.000
_cell.length_c   1.000
_cell.angle_alpha   90.00
_cell.angle_beta   90.00
_cell.angle_gamma   90.00
#
_symmetry.space_group_name_H-M   'P 1'
#
loop_
_entity.id
_entity.type
_entity.pdbx_description
1 polymer ?
#
loop_
_entity_poly.entity_id
_entity_poly.type
_entity_poly.pdbx_seq_one_letter_code
_entity_poly.pdbx_strand_id
1 'polypeptide(L)'
;MAPEFRGADGAYLGPGSYVDSRLGIRSADIPWLWCSPRHQLCHRCGDSQCAGIPPNDRRSAPEVFRKEFIDLDALQAKSRQASATKSYWLGRGFHWSDIEATKLHTLMSMGVVRTIGKAAQHPEGSYWVHGLAPEQDLYSELANLVGHTLIVGSTRVGKTRLFDILISQAIFRGETVIIIDPKGDHGLAQNARAACDASGEDDRFVYFHPAHPDRSACIDPLRNWNRKTELASRVAALIPSETGADPFTAFGWKVLNDITNGMIATGHRPNLVQLRRYVEGGPEKPLATSSKVHFAANVRDWESRASSYIRTQQGPLAPSLCGLLSRGRHPRSPVG
;
A
#
# COMPACT_ATOMS: atom_id res chain seq x y z
N MET A 1 -31.57 -37.53 -0.87
CA MET A 1 -31.49 -36.51 -1.96
C MET A 1 -32.18 -35.26 -1.46
N ALA A 2 -31.60 -34.09 -1.68
CA ALA A 2 -32.02 -32.81 -1.12
C ALA A 2 -33.50 -32.45 -1.39
N PRO A 3 -34.06 -31.48 -0.65
CA PRO A 3 -35.12 -30.64 -1.19
C PRO A 3 -34.75 -29.14 -1.22
N GLU A 4 -35.13 -28.51 -2.32
CA GLU A 4 -35.27 -27.06 -2.53
C GLU A 4 -36.47 -26.50 -1.75
N PHE A 5 -36.43 -25.20 -1.42
CA PHE A 5 -37.63 -24.38 -1.25
C PHE A 5 -37.41 -22.98 -1.86
N ARG A 6 -38.34 -22.57 -2.72
CA ARG A 6 -38.42 -21.25 -3.39
C ARG A 6 -39.58 -20.41 -2.83
N GLY A 7 -39.32 -19.10 -2.69
CA GLY A 7 -40.22 -17.95 -2.87
C GLY A 7 -41.27 -17.70 -1.78
N ALA A 8 -41.80 -16.49 -1.55
CA ALA A 8 -41.50 -15.10 -1.90
C ALA A 8 -42.56 -14.26 -1.14
N ASP A 9 -42.26 -13.02 -0.72
CA ASP A 9 -43.21 -11.90 -0.66
C ASP A 9 -42.47 -10.62 -0.23
N GLY A 10 -42.68 -9.53 -0.97
CA GLY A 10 -41.99 -8.25 -0.79
C GLY A 10 -42.94 -7.06 -0.62
N ALA A 11 -42.39 -5.92 -0.24
CA ALA A 11 -42.94 -4.60 -0.52
C ALA A 11 -41.82 -3.54 -0.52
N TYR A 12 -41.83 -2.72 -1.59
CA TYR A 12 -40.97 -1.57 -1.88
C TYR A 12 -41.71 -0.27 -1.56
N LEU A 13 -41.04 0.76 -1.02
CA LEU A 13 -41.32 2.19 -1.25
C LEU A 13 -40.02 3.01 -1.04
N GLY A 14 -39.57 3.76 -2.06
CA GLY A 14 -38.50 4.79 -1.96
C GLY A 14 -39.08 6.21 -1.91
N PRO A 15 -38.35 7.29 -2.29
CA PRO A 15 -36.93 7.61 -2.16
C PRO A 15 -36.71 8.81 -1.20
N GLY A 16 -35.57 8.85 -0.49
CA GLY A 16 -35.20 9.97 0.37
C GLY A 16 -33.71 9.94 0.70
N SER A 17 -32.98 10.90 0.16
CA SER A 17 -31.53 11.10 0.24
C SER A 17 -31.01 11.30 1.67
N TYR A 18 -30.14 10.41 2.14
CA TYR A 18 -28.98 10.68 3.02
C TYR A 18 -28.17 9.38 3.14
N VAL A 19 -26.89 9.37 2.77
CA VAL A 19 -26.05 8.15 2.87
C VAL A 19 -25.14 8.29 4.09
N ASP A 20 -25.63 7.76 5.22
CA ASP A 20 -24.86 7.42 6.41
C ASP A 20 -24.60 5.89 6.46
N SER A 21 -23.49 5.59 7.09
CA SER A 21 -22.73 4.38 7.32
C SER A 21 -23.45 3.14 7.89
N ARG A 22 -22.81 1.98 7.64
CA ARG A 22 -23.05 0.60 8.18
C ARG A 22 -24.14 -0.19 7.43
N LEU A 23 -24.05 -1.49 7.18
CA LEU A 23 -23.16 -2.60 7.55
C LEU A 23 -23.55 -3.77 6.62
N GLY A 24 -22.61 -4.66 6.31
CA GLY A 24 -22.95 -5.98 5.78
C GLY A 24 -21.72 -6.78 5.37
N ILE A 25 -21.45 -7.88 6.06
CA ILE A 25 -21.15 -9.23 5.52
C ILE A 25 -20.94 -10.20 6.69
N ARG A 26 -21.42 -11.43 6.48
CA ARG A 26 -21.51 -12.55 7.43
C ARG A 26 -20.18 -13.29 7.59
N SER A 27 -20.13 -14.09 8.66
CA SER A 27 -19.04 -14.96 9.09
C SER A 27 -18.61 -16.02 8.08
N ALA A 28 -17.33 -16.36 8.11
CA ALA A 28 -16.85 -17.72 7.89
C ALA A 28 -15.55 -17.92 8.68
N ASP A 29 -15.41 -19.12 9.24
CA ASP A 29 -14.45 -19.57 10.23
C ASP A 29 -12.99 -19.53 9.79
N ILE A 30 -12.08 -19.03 10.65
CA ILE A 30 -10.68 -19.44 10.69
C ILE A 30 -10.21 -19.40 12.16
N PRO A 31 -9.78 -20.53 12.76
CA PRO A 31 -9.17 -20.57 14.08
C PRO A 31 -7.74 -20.01 13.97
N TRP A 32 -7.20 -19.53 15.09
CA TRP A 32 -5.84 -19.01 15.27
C TRP A 32 -5.71 -17.48 15.12
N LEU A 33 -5.50 -16.85 16.28
CA LEU A 33 -5.28 -15.43 16.57
C LEU A 33 -6.52 -14.51 16.53
N TRP A 34 -7.36 -14.63 17.57
CA TRP A 34 -8.03 -13.46 18.12
C TRP A 34 -7.06 -12.71 19.03
N CYS A 35 -6.25 -11.83 18.45
CA CYS A 35 -5.55 -10.80 19.22
C CYS A 35 -6.21 -9.47 18.87
N SER A 36 -7.22 -9.07 19.66
CA SER A 36 -7.67 -7.68 19.63
C SER A 36 -6.55 -6.87 20.28
N PRO A 37 -5.87 -5.96 19.55
CA PRO A 37 -4.79 -5.18 20.12
C PRO A 37 -5.42 -4.25 21.15
N ARG A 38 -5.25 -4.59 22.42
CA ARG A 38 -5.69 -3.75 23.52
C ARG A 38 -4.90 -2.44 23.57
N HIS A 39 -3.68 -2.44 23.02
CA HIS A 39 -2.72 -1.35 23.06
C HIS A 39 -2.81 -0.46 21.82
N GLN A 40 -2.97 0.85 22.03
CA GLN A 40 -2.78 1.87 20.99
C GLN A 40 -1.52 2.68 21.29
N LEU A 41 -0.81 3.10 20.24
CA LEU A 41 0.32 4.00 20.39
C LEU A 41 -0.17 5.39 20.83
N CYS A 42 0.39 5.96 21.89
CA CYS A 42 0.06 7.31 22.36
C CYS A 42 1.21 8.29 22.05
N HIS A 43 0.96 9.29 21.21
CA HIS A 43 1.86 10.43 21.06
C HIS A 43 1.47 11.55 22.02
N ARG A 44 2.45 12.13 22.73
CA ARG A 44 2.28 13.43 23.39
C ARG A 44 2.05 14.51 22.32
N CYS A 45 0.79 14.75 21.96
CA CYS A 45 0.41 16.01 21.34
C CYS A 45 0.44 17.10 22.42
N GLY A 46 1.45 17.96 22.36
CA GLY A 46 1.32 19.32 22.89
C GLY A 46 0.40 20.09 21.96
N ASP A 47 -0.91 20.06 22.23
CA ASP A 47 -1.91 21.07 21.89
C ASP A 47 -3.31 20.52 22.14
N SER A 48 -3.96 21.04 23.20
CA SER A 48 -5.40 21.22 23.50
C SER A 48 -6.52 20.26 23.02
N GLN A 49 -6.29 19.21 22.23
CA GLN A 49 -7.33 18.32 21.70
C GLN A 49 -7.62 17.08 22.57
N CYS A 50 -6.83 16.84 23.62
CA CYS A 50 -7.16 15.85 24.66
C CYS A 50 -8.12 16.40 25.74
N ALA A 51 -8.56 17.66 25.64
CA ALA A 51 -9.40 18.33 26.64
C ALA A 51 -10.91 18.04 26.52
N GLY A 52 -11.31 17.02 25.74
CA GLY A 52 -12.72 16.76 25.40
C GLY A 52 -13.39 15.58 26.10
N ILE A 53 -12.76 14.91 27.07
CA ILE A 53 -13.43 13.84 27.82
C ILE A 53 -14.03 14.44 29.11
N PRO A 54 -15.36 14.59 29.22
CA PRO A 54 -15.96 15.11 30.44
C PRO A 54 -15.60 14.21 31.65
N PRO A 55 -15.33 14.76 32.84
CA PRO A 55 -14.78 13.99 33.97
C PRO A 55 -15.73 12.96 34.59
N ASN A 56 -16.95 12.76 34.06
CA ASN A 56 -18.06 12.22 34.85
C ASN A 56 -18.52 10.80 34.50
N ASP A 57 -17.82 10.04 33.65
CA ASP A 57 -18.20 8.65 33.33
C ASP A 57 -17.15 7.61 33.74
N ARG A 58 -16.43 7.90 34.83
CA ARG A 58 -15.41 6.99 35.41
C ARG A 58 -15.99 5.83 36.24
N ARG A 59 -17.31 5.63 36.29
CA ARG A 59 -17.96 4.79 37.33
C ARG A 59 -18.84 3.61 36.86
N SER A 60 -18.81 3.18 35.60
CA SER A 60 -19.79 2.16 35.14
C SER A 60 -19.28 1.04 34.24
N ALA A 61 -17.98 0.99 33.90
CA ALA A 61 -17.38 -0.17 33.23
C ALA A 61 -16.37 -0.85 34.18
N PRO A 62 -16.45 -2.18 34.39
CA PRO A 62 -15.41 -2.94 35.07
C PRO A 62 -14.03 -2.59 34.48
N GLU A 63 -13.00 -2.40 35.31
CA GLU A 63 -11.65 -2.04 34.87
C GLU A 63 -11.10 -2.97 33.77
N VAL A 64 -11.63 -4.19 33.72
CA VAL A 64 -11.32 -5.26 32.77
C VAL A 64 -11.62 -4.91 31.31
N PHE A 65 -12.38 -3.87 30.96
CA PHE A 65 -12.77 -3.60 29.56
C PHE A 65 -12.22 -2.30 28.96
N ARG A 66 -11.14 -1.74 29.51
CA ARG A 66 -10.52 -0.51 28.97
C ARG A 66 -9.51 -0.80 27.85
N LYS A 67 -9.43 0.14 26.90
CA LYS A 67 -8.33 0.20 25.94
C LYS A 67 -7.06 0.59 26.71
N GLU A 68 -5.99 -0.14 26.45
CA GLU A 68 -4.66 0.14 26.97
C GLU A 68 -3.88 0.94 25.92
N PHE A 69 -2.89 1.71 26.36
CA PHE A 69 -2.05 2.49 25.48
C PHE A 69 -0.60 2.20 25.83
N ILE A 70 0.22 2.00 24.81
CA ILE A 70 1.67 1.88 24.98
C ILE A 70 2.31 3.14 24.41
N ASP A 71 3.19 3.77 25.18
CA ASP A 71 4.01 4.85 24.66
C ASP A 71 5.18 4.30 23.83
N LEU A 72 5.82 5.18 23.08
CA LEU A 72 6.87 4.79 22.15
C LEU A 72 8.11 4.23 22.87
N ASP A 73 8.46 4.77 24.03
CA ASP A 73 9.62 4.36 24.82
C ASP A 73 9.43 2.95 25.39
N ALA A 74 8.25 2.67 25.94
CA ALA A 74 7.86 1.34 26.40
C ALA A 74 7.83 0.33 25.25
N LEU A 75 7.33 0.73 24.07
CA LEU A 75 7.36 -0.14 22.89
C LEU A 75 8.79 -0.42 22.43
N GLN A 76 9.66 0.58 22.44
CA GLN A 76 11.08 0.41 22.09
C GLN A 76 11.77 -0.55 23.08
N ALA A 77 11.49 -0.43 24.38
CA ALA A 77 12.01 -1.35 25.39
C ALA A 77 11.52 -2.79 25.16
N LYS A 78 10.22 -2.98 24.90
CA LYS A 78 9.64 -4.30 24.53
C LYS A 78 10.27 -4.86 23.26
N SER A 79 10.48 -4.01 22.26
CA SER A 79 11.12 -4.39 21.00
C SER A 79 12.55 -4.88 21.20
N ARG A 80 13.36 -4.16 21.99
CA ARG A 80 14.74 -4.56 22.33
C ARG A 80 14.77 -5.89 23.08
N GLN A 81 13.88 -6.06 24.06
CA GLN A 81 13.75 -7.32 24.81
C GLN A 81 13.39 -8.49 23.88
N ALA A 82 12.39 -8.32 23.01
CA ALA A 82 11.94 -9.36 22.09
C ALA A 82 13.04 -9.72 21.07
N SER A 83 13.76 -8.71 20.58
CA SER A 83 14.81 -8.89 19.58
C SER A 83 15.98 -9.74 20.10
N ALA A 84 16.30 -9.66 21.40
CA ALA A 84 17.33 -10.48 22.03
C ALA A 84 17.04 -11.99 21.92
N THR A 85 15.77 -12.38 21.83
CA THR A 85 15.31 -13.76 21.65
C THR A 85 14.82 -14.07 20.25
N LYS A 86 15.18 -13.23 19.25
CA LYS A 86 14.73 -13.34 17.84
C LYS A 86 13.20 -13.37 17.70
N SER A 87 12.51 -12.57 18.52
CA SER A 87 11.05 -12.47 18.52
C SER A 87 10.57 -11.02 18.38
N TYR A 88 9.28 -10.83 18.22
CA TYR A 88 8.60 -9.54 18.28
C TYR A 88 7.36 -9.64 19.17
N TRP A 89 7.03 -8.53 19.84
CA TRP A 89 5.90 -8.46 20.75
C TRP A 89 4.59 -8.23 19.98
N LEU A 90 3.57 -9.03 20.28
CA LEU A 90 2.24 -8.93 19.66
C LEU A 90 1.27 -8.07 20.46
N GLY A 91 1.55 -7.86 21.73
CA GLY A 91 0.62 -7.27 22.68
C GLY A 91 0.45 -8.15 23.92
N ARG A 92 -0.54 -7.78 24.74
CA ARG A 92 -1.00 -8.60 25.86
C ARG A 92 -2.18 -9.47 25.46
N GLY A 93 -2.19 -10.69 25.96
CA GLY A 93 -3.24 -11.68 25.76
C GLY A 93 -2.88 -12.98 26.43
N PHE A 94 -3.47 -14.08 26.01
CA PHE A 94 -3.16 -15.42 26.53
C PHE A 94 -3.03 -16.42 25.38
N HIS A 95 -2.32 -17.52 25.65
CA HIS A 95 -2.26 -18.62 24.70
C HIS A 95 -3.62 -19.32 24.65
N TRP A 96 -4.14 -19.53 23.45
CA TRP A 96 -5.36 -20.30 23.25
C TRP A 96 -5.05 -21.79 23.38
N SER A 97 -5.63 -22.43 24.39
CA SER A 97 -5.70 -23.90 24.49
C SER A 97 -7.15 -24.38 24.37
N ASP A 98 -7.32 -25.69 24.37
CA ASP A 98 -8.59 -26.39 24.57
C ASP A 98 -9.39 -25.89 25.80
N ILE A 99 -8.71 -25.45 26.86
CA ILE A 99 -9.31 -24.89 28.08
C ILE A 99 -10.02 -23.58 27.75
N GLU A 100 -9.32 -22.60 27.16
CA GLU A 100 -9.88 -21.30 26.79
C GLU A 100 -10.98 -21.44 25.73
N ALA A 101 -10.80 -22.33 24.77
CA ALA A 101 -11.81 -22.65 23.78
C ALA A 101 -13.10 -23.22 24.40
N THR A 102 -12.96 -24.11 25.39
CA THR A 102 -14.10 -24.68 26.13
C THR A 102 -14.80 -23.61 26.97
N LYS A 103 -14.06 -22.76 27.68
CA LYS A 103 -14.63 -21.61 28.43
C LYS A 103 -15.45 -20.71 27.52
N LEU A 104 -14.90 -20.36 26.35
CA LEU A 104 -15.58 -19.55 25.33
C LEU A 104 -16.89 -20.21 24.89
N HIS A 105 -16.84 -21.49 24.50
CA HIS A 105 -18.00 -22.23 24.01
C HIS A 105 -19.11 -22.35 25.05
N THR A 106 -18.76 -22.66 26.31
CA THR A 106 -19.71 -22.73 27.42
C THR A 106 -20.35 -21.37 27.69
N LEU A 107 -19.56 -20.30 27.71
CA LEU A 107 -20.06 -18.94 27.91
C LEU A 107 -21.02 -18.50 26.80
N MET A 108 -20.72 -18.84 25.54
CA MET A 108 -21.61 -18.59 24.41
C MET A 108 -22.91 -19.38 24.54
N SER A 109 -22.84 -20.66 24.93
CA SER A 109 -23.98 -21.57 25.08
C SER A 109 -24.93 -21.15 26.23
N MET A 110 -24.39 -20.63 27.32
CA MET A 110 -25.19 -20.08 28.44
C MET A 110 -25.84 -18.73 28.12
N GLY A 111 -25.39 -18.08 27.04
CA GLY A 111 -25.72 -16.71 26.69
C GLY A 111 -24.80 -15.73 27.42
N VAL A 112 -23.90 -15.09 26.66
CA VAL A 112 -22.89 -14.17 27.20
C VAL A 112 -23.54 -13.06 28.03
N VAL A 113 -24.56 -12.39 27.50
CA VAL A 113 -25.27 -11.29 28.19
C VAL A 113 -25.97 -11.76 29.47
N ARG A 114 -26.45 -13.00 29.49
CA ARG A 114 -27.07 -13.59 30.68
C ARG A 114 -26.04 -13.83 31.78
N THR A 115 -24.80 -14.14 31.39
CA THR A 115 -23.74 -14.55 32.31
C THR A 115 -22.94 -13.36 32.85
N ILE A 116 -22.60 -12.41 32.00
CA ILE A 116 -21.75 -11.25 32.34
C ILE A 116 -22.48 -9.89 32.23
N GLY A 117 -23.80 -9.93 32.05
CA GLY A 117 -24.66 -8.74 32.03
C GLY A 117 -24.55 -7.91 30.75
N LYS A 118 -25.22 -6.74 30.75
CA LYS A 118 -25.27 -5.82 29.60
C LYS A 118 -23.90 -5.27 29.19
N ALA A 119 -22.90 -5.29 30.08
CA ALA A 119 -21.52 -4.91 29.77
C ALA A 119 -20.89 -5.78 28.66
N ALA A 120 -21.43 -6.97 28.40
CA ALA A 120 -21.04 -7.82 27.27
C ALA A 120 -21.36 -7.23 25.90
N GLN A 121 -22.40 -6.39 25.82
CA GLN A 121 -22.87 -5.79 24.59
C GLN A 121 -22.10 -4.50 24.34
N HIS A 122 -20.84 -4.63 23.97
CA HIS A 122 -20.04 -3.47 23.60
C HIS A 122 -20.15 -3.20 22.08
N PRO A 123 -20.44 -1.95 21.65
CA PRO A 123 -20.64 -1.63 20.22
C PRO A 123 -19.42 -1.92 19.34
N GLU A 124 -18.23 -1.93 19.92
CA GLU A 124 -16.95 -2.08 19.22
C GLU A 124 -16.35 -3.50 19.28
N GLY A 125 -17.07 -4.51 19.75
CA GLY A 125 -16.65 -5.91 19.72
C GLY A 125 -16.76 -6.66 21.04
N SER A 126 -16.21 -7.88 21.07
CA SER A 126 -16.35 -8.83 22.18
C SER A 126 -15.22 -8.69 23.21
N TYR A 127 -15.14 -7.55 23.92
CA TYR A 127 -14.08 -7.29 24.91
C TYR A 127 -14.02 -8.31 26.05
N TRP A 128 -15.13 -8.99 26.33
CA TRP A 128 -15.22 -10.05 27.34
C TRP A 128 -14.32 -11.26 27.04
N VAL A 129 -13.88 -11.44 25.79
CA VAL A 129 -12.93 -12.51 25.42
C VAL A 129 -11.61 -12.37 26.18
N HIS A 130 -11.19 -11.15 26.50
CA HIS A 130 -10.00 -10.88 27.31
C HIS A 130 -10.12 -11.38 28.77
N GLY A 131 -11.34 -11.71 29.23
CA GLY A 131 -11.59 -12.24 30.56
C GLY A 131 -11.54 -13.77 30.66
N LEU A 132 -11.25 -14.50 29.57
CA LEU A 132 -11.25 -15.97 29.58
C LEU A 132 -10.04 -16.58 30.30
N ALA A 133 -8.92 -15.86 30.34
CA ALA A 133 -7.72 -16.24 31.05
C ALA A 133 -6.88 -15.01 31.43
N PRO A 134 -5.96 -15.11 32.41
CA PRO A 134 -5.03 -14.03 32.74
C PRO A 134 -4.15 -13.66 31.54
N GLU A 135 -4.03 -12.36 31.27
CA GLU A 135 -3.21 -11.87 30.15
C GLU A 135 -1.74 -11.68 30.53
N GLN A 136 -0.86 -12.08 29.62
CA GLN A 136 0.58 -11.92 29.66
C GLN A 136 1.09 -11.30 28.35
N ASP A 137 2.36 -10.90 28.33
CA ASP A 137 3.00 -10.49 27.08
C ASP A 137 3.10 -11.68 26.13
N LEU A 138 2.63 -11.48 24.89
CA LEU A 138 2.72 -12.46 23.82
C LEU A 138 3.81 -12.04 22.84
N TYR A 139 4.60 -13.02 22.42
CA TYR A 139 5.66 -12.84 21.43
C TYR A 139 5.51 -13.86 20.31
N SER A 140 5.98 -13.52 19.12
CA SER A 140 6.09 -14.43 17.99
C SER A 140 7.51 -14.39 17.44
N GLU A 141 8.00 -15.51 16.94
CA GLU A 141 9.34 -15.60 16.37
C GLU A 141 9.44 -14.78 15.08
N LEU A 142 10.56 -14.08 14.89
CA LEU A 142 10.82 -13.32 13.66
C LEU A 142 10.85 -14.23 12.43
N ALA A 143 11.22 -15.50 12.60
CA ALA A 143 11.21 -16.50 11.53
C ALA A 143 9.81 -16.68 10.90
N ASN A 144 8.74 -16.46 11.67
CA ASN A 144 7.36 -16.58 11.18
C ASN A 144 6.99 -15.48 10.17
N LEU A 145 7.71 -14.34 10.16
CA LEU A 145 7.45 -13.26 9.21
C LEU A 145 7.74 -13.65 7.76
N VAL A 146 8.59 -14.67 7.54
CA VAL A 146 8.87 -15.22 6.20
C VAL A 146 7.61 -15.83 5.58
N GLY A 147 6.70 -16.37 6.39
CA GLY A 147 5.44 -16.97 5.94
C GLY A 147 4.35 -15.96 5.56
N HIS A 148 4.65 -14.65 5.64
CA HIS A 148 3.68 -13.55 5.57
C HIS A 148 2.65 -13.58 6.71
N THR A 149 2.01 -12.45 6.97
CA THR A 149 1.02 -12.32 8.05
C THR A 149 -0.22 -11.61 7.53
N LEU A 150 -1.39 -12.23 7.74
CA LEU A 150 -2.69 -11.67 7.42
C LEU A 150 -3.36 -11.15 8.69
N ILE A 151 -3.66 -9.85 8.74
CA ILE A 151 -4.40 -9.23 9.84
C ILE A 151 -5.82 -8.94 9.37
N VAL A 152 -6.80 -9.65 9.95
CA VAL A 152 -8.22 -9.52 9.61
C VAL A 152 -8.99 -8.84 10.74
N GLY A 153 -10.04 -8.11 10.39
CA GLY A 153 -10.93 -7.46 11.34
C GLY A 153 -11.82 -6.43 10.63
N SER A 154 -12.90 -5.98 11.27
CA SER A 154 -13.76 -4.91 10.73
C SER A 154 -13.13 -3.52 10.90
N THR A 155 -13.76 -2.46 10.41
CA THR A 155 -13.26 -1.09 10.60
C THR A 155 -13.30 -0.72 12.09
N ARG A 156 -12.32 0.07 12.56
CA ARG A 156 -12.18 0.55 13.95
C ARG A 156 -11.88 -0.51 15.04
N VAL A 157 -11.64 -1.78 14.70
CA VAL A 157 -11.26 -2.83 15.68
C VAL A 157 -9.77 -2.87 16.04
N GLY A 158 -9.00 -1.86 15.62
CA GLY A 158 -7.57 -1.78 15.98
C GLY A 158 -6.58 -2.35 14.97
N LYS A 159 -6.99 -2.75 13.76
CA LYS A 159 -6.06 -3.22 12.71
C LYS A 159 -4.89 -2.27 12.46
N THR A 160 -5.16 -0.98 12.28
CA THR A 160 -4.11 0.03 12.07
C THR A 160 -3.18 0.13 13.29
N ARG A 161 -3.70 -0.06 14.50
CA ARG A 161 -2.91 0.02 15.74
C ARG A 161 -2.01 -1.19 15.93
N LEU A 162 -2.47 -2.39 15.55
CA LEU A 162 -1.59 -3.55 15.43
C LEU A 162 -0.48 -3.27 14.42
N PHE A 163 -0.85 -2.68 13.28
CA PHE A 163 0.09 -2.35 12.23
C PHE A 163 1.15 -1.35 12.72
N ASP A 164 0.77 -0.30 13.46
CA ASP A 164 1.69 0.65 14.11
C ASP A 164 2.71 -0.06 15.01
N ILE A 165 2.23 -0.99 15.86
CA ILE A 165 3.07 -1.74 16.80
C ILE A 165 4.08 -2.61 16.05
N LEU A 166 3.66 -3.30 14.99
CA LEU A 166 4.54 -4.16 14.21
C LEU A 166 5.56 -3.33 13.40
N ILE A 167 5.12 -2.25 12.76
CA ILE A 167 5.96 -1.34 11.99
C ILE A 167 7.01 -0.68 12.88
N SER A 168 6.60 -0.12 14.02
CA SER A 168 7.53 0.55 14.93
C SER A 168 8.60 -0.41 15.45
N GLN A 169 8.22 -1.66 15.77
CA GLN A 169 9.19 -2.68 16.16
C GLN A 169 10.14 -3.07 15.02
N ALA A 170 9.67 -3.12 13.76
CA ALA A 170 10.54 -3.36 12.61
C ALA A 170 11.55 -2.21 12.42
N ILE A 171 11.10 -0.97 12.56
CA ILE A 171 11.96 0.22 12.54
C ILE A 171 13.01 0.14 13.66
N PHE A 172 12.62 -0.18 14.89
CA PHE A 172 13.54 -0.33 16.02
C PHE A 172 14.58 -1.44 15.85
N ARG A 173 14.29 -2.44 15.01
CA ARG A 173 15.25 -3.50 14.63
C ARG A 173 16.15 -3.10 13.44
N GLY A 174 15.98 -1.91 12.89
CA GLY A 174 16.73 -1.41 11.73
C GLY A 174 16.26 -2.00 10.40
N GLU A 175 15.09 -2.65 10.35
CA GLU A 175 14.55 -3.25 9.14
C GLU A 175 14.08 -2.19 8.13
N THR A 176 14.16 -2.50 6.84
CA THR A 176 13.56 -1.67 5.78
C THR A 176 12.06 -1.96 5.72
N VAL A 177 11.25 -0.94 6.02
CA VAL A 177 9.78 -1.05 6.01
C VAL A 177 9.21 -0.20 4.88
N ILE A 178 8.40 -0.82 4.01
CA ILE A 178 7.61 -0.13 2.99
C ILE A 178 6.14 -0.19 3.41
N ILE A 179 5.54 0.98 3.63
CA ILE A 179 4.15 1.12 4.07
C ILE A 179 3.31 1.61 2.90
N ILE A 180 2.30 0.83 2.52
CA ILE A 180 1.31 1.22 1.52
C ILE A 180 -0.02 1.42 2.24
N ASP A 181 -0.40 2.68 2.43
CA ASP A 181 -1.65 3.04 3.09
C ASP A 181 -2.64 3.71 2.12
N PRO A 182 -3.62 2.97 1.58
CA PRO A 182 -4.61 3.54 0.68
C PRO A 182 -5.63 4.43 1.38
N LYS A 183 -5.67 4.45 2.72
CA LYS A 183 -6.65 5.22 3.50
C LYS A 183 -6.16 6.62 3.86
N GLY A 184 -4.86 6.88 3.75
CA GLY A 184 -4.26 8.16 4.14
C GLY A 184 -4.37 8.43 5.64
N ASP A 185 -4.24 7.40 6.49
CA ASP A 185 -4.19 7.53 7.94
C ASP A 185 -2.95 8.34 8.35
N HIS A 186 -3.15 9.62 8.66
CA HIS A 186 -2.09 10.50 9.11
C HIS A 186 -1.39 9.99 10.38
N GLY A 187 -2.10 9.27 11.25
CA GLY A 187 -1.53 8.70 12.45
C GLY A 187 -0.51 7.61 12.15
N LEU A 188 -0.77 6.75 11.16
CA LEU A 188 0.18 5.71 10.75
C LEU A 188 1.52 6.31 10.26
N ALA A 189 1.45 7.36 9.43
CA ALA A 189 2.65 8.05 8.94
C ALA A 189 3.40 8.79 10.07
N GLN A 190 2.67 9.42 11.00
CA GLN A 190 3.27 10.10 12.16
C GLN A 190 3.96 9.12 13.11
N ASN A 191 3.30 7.99 13.41
CA ASN A 191 3.86 6.94 14.26
C ASN A 191 5.14 6.35 13.66
N ALA A 192 5.15 6.08 12.36
CA ALA A 192 6.34 5.58 11.67
C ALA A 192 7.48 6.60 11.69
N ARG A 193 7.20 7.89 11.44
CA ARG A 193 8.21 8.96 11.58
C ARG A 193 8.77 9.01 13.00
N ALA A 194 7.89 9.04 14.00
CA ALA A 194 8.32 9.13 15.38
C ALA A 194 9.14 7.92 15.83
N ALA A 195 8.84 6.72 15.32
CA ALA A 195 9.66 5.53 15.57
C ALA A 195 11.08 5.67 14.96
N CYS A 196 11.22 6.28 13.79
CA CYS A 196 12.53 6.63 13.22
C CYS A 196 13.25 7.66 14.09
N ASP A 197 12.57 8.74 14.48
CA ASP A 197 13.12 9.80 15.33
C ASP A 197 13.61 9.22 16.68
N ALA A 198 12.82 8.35 17.31
CA ALA A 198 13.18 7.66 18.56
C ALA A 198 14.31 6.62 18.40
N SER A 199 14.61 6.20 17.18
CA SER A 199 15.77 5.36 16.87
C SER A 199 17.04 6.18 16.64
N GLY A 200 16.93 7.52 16.61
CA GLY A 200 18.03 8.41 16.26
C GLY A 200 18.35 8.43 14.76
N GLU A 201 17.39 8.03 13.92
CA GLU A 201 17.54 7.92 12.47
C GLU A 201 16.41 8.67 11.74
N ASP A 202 16.23 9.94 12.08
CA ASP A 202 15.18 10.83 11.57
C ASP A 202 15.24 10.99 10.04
N ASP A 203 16.44 10.95 9.46
CA ASP A 203 16.70 11.04 8.02
C ASP A 203 16.22 9.82 7.21
N ARG A 204 15.94 8.69 7.87
CA ARG A 204 15.48 7.45 7.21
C ARG A 204 14.00 7.49 6.83
N PHE A 205 13.20 8.39 7.40
CA PHE A 205 11.77 8.43 7.09
C PHE A 205 11.49 9.15 5.76
N VAL A 206 10.99 8.40 4.77
CA VAL A 206 10.60 8.92 3.45
C VAL A 206 9.08 8.87 3.30
N TYR A 207 8.48 10.02 3.02
CA TYR A 207 7.03 10.14 2.80
C TYR A 207 6.72 10.42 1.33
N PHE A 208 5.67 9.81 0.80
CA PHE A 208 5.16 10.11 -0.53
C PHE A 208 3.63 10.10 -0.54
N HIS A 209 3.04 11.19 -1.01
CA HIS A 209 1.60 11.29 -1.26
C HIS A 209 1.34 12.21 -2.46
N PRO A 210 0.72 11.72 -3.57
CA PRO A 210 0.55 12.50 -4.81
C PRO A 210 -0.14 13.86 -4.63
N ALA A 211 -1.11 13.96 -3.70
CA ALA A 211 -1.83 15.21 -3.42
C ALA A 211 -1.04 16.24 -2.58
N HIS A 212 0.15 15.88 -2.08
CA HIS A 212 0.95 16.75 -1.19
C HIS A 212 2.42 16.79 -1.60
N PRO A 213 2.73 17.42 -2.75
CA PRO A 213 4.08 17.45 -3.30
C PRO A 213 5.07 18.23 -2.42
N ASP A 214 4.60 19.19 -1.63
CA ASP A 214 5.38 20.01 -0.70
C ASP A 214 6.08 19.22 0.41
N ARG A 215 5.49 18.08 0.80
CA ARG A 215 5.99 17.19 1.87
C ARG A 215 6.40 15.80 1.37
N SER A 216 6.34 15.57 0.07
CA SER A 216 6.58 14.25 -0.53
C SER A 216 7.96 14.16 -1.16
N ALA A 217 8.57 13.00 -1.06
CA ALA A 217 9.76 12.64 -1.82
C ALA A 217 9.44 12.59 -3.32
N CYS A 218 10.38 13.03 -4.15
CA CYS A 218 10.28 12.87 -5.59
C CYS A 218 10.56 11.42 -5.98
N ILE A 219 9.57 10.74 -6.53
CA ILE A 219 9.73 9.38 -7.07
C ILE A 219 9.59 9.40 -8.60
N ASP A 220 10.45 8.65 -9.27
CA ASP A 220 10.33 8.35 -10.69
C ASP A 220 10.35 6.83 -10.85
N PRO A 221 9.18 6.18 -11.01
CA PRO A 221 9.07 4.73 -11.10
C PRO A 221 9.68 4.17 -12.38
N LEU A 222 10.09 5.03 -13.32
CA LEU A 222 10.77 4.65 -14.56
C LEU A 222 12.27 4.96 -14.51
N ARG A 223 12.82 5.40 -13.36
CA ARG A 223 14.24 5.79 -13.25
C ARG A 223 15.24 4.64 -13.26
N ASN A 224 14.89 3.53 -12.63
CA ASN A 224 15.77 2.37 -12.53
C ASN A 224 15.14 1.18 -13.24
N TRP A 225 15.87 0.55 -14.17
CA TRP A 225 15.44 -0.64 -14.91
C TRP A 225 16.67 -1.51 -15.24
N ASN A 226 16.50 -2.83 -15.22
CA ASN A 226 17.54 -3.76 -15.68
C ASN A 226 17.35 -4.10 -17.15
N ARG A 227 16.09 -4.28 -17.58
CA ARG A 227 15.70 -4.52 -18.97
C ARG A 227 14.82 -3.38 -19.47
N LYS A 228 15.05 -2.90 -20.69
CA LYS A 228 14.27 -1.82 -21.32
C LYS A 228 12.77 -2.14 -21.36
N THR A 229 12.44 -3.42 -21.55
CA THR A 229 11.07 -3.93 -21.60
C THR A 229 10.29 -3.74 -20.30
N GLU A 230 10.97 -3.65 -19.15
CA GLU A 230 10.30 -3.41 -17.86
C GLU A 230 9.56 -2.07 -17.83
N LEU A 231 10.08 -1.05 -18.53
CA LEU A 231 9.47 0.28 -18.54
C LEU A 231 8.07 0.24 -19.19
N ALA A 232 7.95 -0.48 -20.30
CA ALA A 232 6.66 -0.72 -20.94
C ALA A 232 5.74 -1.59 -20.07
N SER A 233 6.27 -2.66 -19.46
CA SER A 233 5.49 -3.54 -18.58
C SER A 233 4.92 -2.82 -17.36
N ARG A 234 5.69 -1.93 -16.71
CA ARG A 234 5.24 -1.15 -15.54
C ARG A 234 4.03 -0.27 -15.86
N VAL A 235 4.02 0.35 -17.04
CA VAL A 235 2.92 1.22 -17.46
C VAL A 235 1.74 0.38 -17.98
N ALA A 236 2.00 -0.66 -18.77
CA ALA A 236 0.96 -1.51 -19.34
C ALA A 236 0.20 -2.31 -18.26
N ALA A 237 0.83 -2.64 -17.13
CA ALA A 237 0.17 -3.30 -16.00
C ALA A 237 -0.96 -2.46 -15.37
N LEU A 238 -1.03 -1.16 -15.66
CA LEU A 238 -2.11 -0.28 -15.22
C LEU A 238 -3.31 -0.30 -16.18
N ILE A 239 -3.17 -0.90 -17.37
CA ILE A 239 -4.26 -1.06 -18.34
C ILE A 239 -5.16 -2.18 -17.82
N PRO A 240 -6.46 -1.91 -17.56
CA PRO A 240 -7.39 -2.94 -17.13
C PRO A 240 -7.43 -4.10 -18.13
N SER A 241 -7.34 -5.33 -17.64
CA SER A 241 -7.46 -6.53 -18.46
C SER A 241 -8.25 -7.59 -17.69
N GLU A 242 -9.34 -8.09 -18.27
CA GLU A 242 -10.17 -9.14 -17.64
C GLU A 242 -9.50 -10.52 -17.68
N THR A 243 -8.62 -10.77 -18.66
CA THR A 243 -8.03 -12.09 -18.93
C THR A 243 -6.50 -12.10 -18.93
N GLY A 244 -5.84 -10.96 -18.67
CA GLY A 244 -4.37 -10.83 -18.66
C GLY A 244 -3.69 -10.91 -20.02
N ALA A 245 -4.44 -11.24 -21.08
CA ALA A 245 -3.98 -11.37 -22.47
C ALA A 245 -4.88 -10.60 -23.44
N ASP A 246 -5.37 -9.43 -23.00
CA ASP A 246 -6.21 -8.58 -23.84
C ASP A 246 -5.38 -7.98 -25.01
N PRO A 247 -5.85 -8.10 -26.27
CA PRO A 247 -5.18 -7.53 -27.44
C PRO A 247 -4.85 -6.04 -27.31
N PHE A 248 -5.69 -5.28 -26.61
CA PHE A 248 -5.49 -3.86 -26.33
C PHE A 248 -4.31 -3.64 -25.38
N THR A 249 -4.18 -4.48 -24.34
CA THR A 249 -3.05 -4.43 -23.41
C THR A 249 -1.75 -4.79 -24.14
N ALA A 250 -1.76 -5.82 -24.99
CA ALA A 250 -0.60 -6.21 -25.79
C ALA A 250 -0.18 -5.13 -26.79
N PHE A 251 -1.16 -4.49 -27.44
CA PHE A 251 -0.91 -3.35 -28.33
C PHE A 251 -0.33 -2.16 -27.57
N GLY A 252 -0.93 -1.77 -26.45
CA GLY A 252 -0.45 -0.69 -25.59
C GLY A 252 0.98 -0.94 -25.10
N TRP A 253 1.27 -2.16 -24.66
CA TRP A 253 2.62 -2.59 -24.30
C TRP A 253 3.60 -2.45 -25.46
N LYS A 254 3.22 -2.90 -26.67
CA LYS A 254 4.07 -2.80 -27.86
C LYS A 254 4.41 -1.35 -28.19
N VAL A 255 3.42 -0.46 -28.19
CA VAL A 255 3.61 0.97 -28.46
C VAL A 255 4.57 1.58 -27.44
N LEU A 256 4.35 1.33 -26.15
CA LEU A 256 5.21 1.81 -25.07
C LEU A 256 6.64 1.28 -25.21
N ASN A 257 6.80 0.00 -25.56
CA ASN A 257 8.10 -0.63 -25.76
C ASN A 257 8.85 -0.02 -26.95
N ASP A 258 8.17 0.21 -28.08
CA ASP A 258 8.79 0.81 -29.28
C ASP A 258 9.24 2.25 -29.01
N ILE A 259 8.41 3.06 -28.34
CA ILE A 259 8.77 4.42 -27.92
C ILE A 259 9.96 4.39 -26.96
N THR A 260 9.92 3.53 -25.93
CA THR A 260 10.99 3.39 -24.94
C THR A 260 12.33 3.03 -25.62
N ASN A 261 12.31 2.09 -26.56
CA ASN A 261 13.51 1.70 -27.30
C ASN A 261 14.06 2.84 -28.17
N GLY A 262 13.19 3.59 -28.85
CA GLY A 262 13.60 4.78 -29.62
C GLY A 262 14.22 5.87 -28.74
N MET A 263 13.62 6.14 -27.58
CA MET A 263 14.16 7.10 -26.61
C MET A 263 15.57 6.68 -26.13
N ILE A 264 15.73 5.42 -25.72
CA ILE A 264 17.01 4.93 -25.24
C ILE A 264 18.06 4.93 -26.36
N ALA A 265 17.69 4.53 -27.58
CA ALA A 265 18.58 4.55 -28.74
C ALA A 265 19.06 5.96 -29.11
N THR A 266 18.29 6.98 -28.78
CA THR A 266 18.64 8.40 -29.03
C THR A 266 19.28 9.09 -27.83
N GLY A 267 19.66 8.34 -26.79
CA GLY A 267 20.31 8.88 -25.58
C GLY A 267 19.36 9.56 -24.60
N HIS A 268 18.03 9.42 -24.79
CA HIS A 268 17.04 9.98 -23.88
C HIS A 268 16.56 8.92 -22.89
N ARG A 269 16.70 9.20 -21.60
CA ARG A 269 16.14 8.38 -20.54
C ARG A 269 14.59 8.49 -20.55
N PRO A 270 13.84 7.38 -20.63
CA PRO A 270 12.38 7.42 -20.53
C PRO A 270 11.87 7.94 -19.18
N ASN A 271 10.80 8.73 -19.22
CA ASN A 271 9.99 9.10 -18.06
C ASN A 271 8.50 9.22 -18.45
N LEU A 272 7.61 9.29 -17.46
CA LEU A 272 6.16 9.26 -17.70
C LEU A 272 5.67 10.42 -18.57
N VAL A 273 6.23 11.62 -18.43
CA VAL A 273 5.85 12.81 -19.20
C VAL A 273 6.20 12.64 -20.68
N GLN A 274 7.39 12.12 -20.97
CA GLN A 274 7.84 11.90 -22.34
C GLN A 274 7.09 10.74 -22.99
N LEU A 275 6.87 9.64 -22.27
CA LEU A 275 6.07 8.53 -22.79
C LEU A 275 4.66 8.99 -23.14
N ARG A 276 3.99 9.73 -22.25
CA ARG A 276 2.67 10.32 -22.52
C ARG A 276 2.71 11.20 -23.77
N ARG A 277 3.68 12.10 -23.87
CA ARG A 277 3.85 13.00 -25.02
C ARG A 277 3.95 12.24 -26.35
N TYR A 278 4.67 11.13 -26.40
CA TYR A 278 4.85 10.35 -27.62
C TYR A 278 3.67 9.43 -27.93
N VAL A 279 2.96 8.95 -26.91
CA VAL A 279 1.71 8.21 -27.10
C VAL A 279 0.62 9.13 -27.66
N GLU A 280 0.44 10.32 -27.10
CA GLU A 280 -0.59 11.29 -27.53
C GLU A 280 -0.21 12.03 -28.83
N GLY A 281 1.08 12.35 -29.00
CA GLY A 281 1.58 13.17 -30.10
C GLY A 281 2.09 12.39 -31.32
N GLY A 282 2.05 11.05 -31.26
CA GLY A 282 2.50 10.15 -32.32
C GLY A 282 4.00 9.82 -32.29
N PRO A 283 4.39 8.65 -32.87
CA PRO A 283 5.76 8.14 -32.84
C PRO A 283 6.67 8.74 -33.91
N GLU A 284 6.18 9.66 -34.74
CA GLU A 284 6.88 10.16 -35.93
C GLU A 284 8.22 10.82 -35.58
N LYS A 285 8.23 11.68 -34.54
CA LYS A 285 9.45 12.38 -34.10
C LYS A 285 10.48 11.41 -33.47
N PRO A 286 10.11 10.53 -32.52
CA PRO A 286 11.01 9.47 -32.03
C PRO A 286 11.57 8.61 -33.13
N LEU A 287 10.72 8.17 -34.06
CA LEU A 287 11.10 7.30 -35.16
C LEU A 287 12.12 7.99 -36.06
N ALA A 288 11.81 9.20 -36.54
CA ALA A 288 12.71 9.96 -37.40
C ALA A 288 14.08 10.23 -36.73
N THR A 289 14.08 10.52 -35.42
CA THR A 289 15.30 10.75 -34.64
C THR A 289 16.08 9.44 -34.44
N SER A 290 15.41 8.33 -34.16
CA SER A 290 16.04 7.02 -33.97
C SER A 290 16.61 6.48 -35.28
N SER A 291 15.90 6.65 -36.39
CA SER A 291 16.35 6.29 -37.74
C SER A 291 17.63 7.04 -38.13
N LYS A 292 17.73 8.35 -37.81
CA LYS A 292 18.98 9.10 -37.99
C LYS A 292 20.15 8.47 -37.25
N VAL A 293 19.97 8.24 -35.95
CA VAL A 293 21.05 7.70 -35.10
C VAL A 293 21.48 6.33 -35.63
N HIS A 294 20.52 5.49 -36.01
CA HIS A 294 20.79 4.19 -36.61
C HIS A 294 21.54 4.31 -37.95
N PHE A 295 21.06 5.13 -38.89
CA PHE A 295 21.72 5.28 -40.19
C PHE A 295 23.10 5.91 -40.08
N ALA A 296 23.27 6.92 -39.23
CA ALA A 296 24.57 7.52 -38.97
C ALA A 296 25.58 6.50 -38.42
N ALA A 297 25.13 5.54 -37.61
CA ALA A 297 26.00 4.52 -37.05
C ALA A 297 26.25 3.32 -38.00
N ASN A 298 25.29 2.97 -38.86
CA ASN A 298 25.30 1.69 -39.59
C ASN A 298 25.42 1.83 -41.11
N VAL A 299 25.18 3.02 -41.67
CA VAL A 299 25.11 3.22 -43.12
C VAL A 299 26.05 4.35 -43.53
N ARG A 300 27.10 4.01 -44.29
CA ARG A 300 27.99 5.00 -44.91
C ARG A 300 27.21 5.86 -45.91
N ASP A 301 27.51 7.15 -45.90
CA ASP A 301 26.94 8.17 -46.81
C ASP A 301 25.40 8.18 -46.84
N TRP A 302 24.76 7.81 -45.73
CA TRP A 302 23.30 7.65 -45.66
C TRP A 302 22.55 8.94 -46.02
N GLU A 303 23.09 10.10 -45.66
CA GLU A 303 22.50 11.41 -45.96
C GLU A 303 22.37 11.62 -47.46
N SER A 304 23.45 11.39 -48.22
CA SER A 304 23.46 11.52 -49.68
C SER A 304 22.46 10.57 -50.33
N ARG A 305 22.41 9.32 -49.84
CA ARG A 305 21.49 8.28 -50.33
C ARG A 305 20.02 8.59 -50.01
N ALA A 306 19.74 9.20 -48.86
CA ALA A 306 18.38 9.55 -48.44
C ALA A 306 17.89 10.88 -49.04
N SER A 307 18.81 11.76 -49.45
CA SER A 307 18.52 13.11 -49.95
C SER A 307 17.60 13.14 -51.17
N SER A 308 17.69 12.15 -52.06
CA SER A 308 16.82 12.04 -53.24
C SER A 308 15.37 11.72 -52.85
N TYR A 309 15.19 10.81 -51.88
CA TYR A 309 13.89 10.36 -51.39
C TYR A 309 13.20 11.36 -50.46
N ILE A 310 13.96 12.06 -49.61
CA ILE A 310 13.40 13.06 -48.70
C ILE A 310 12.87 14.28 -49.47
N ARG A 311 13.55 14.66 -50.57
CA ARG A 311 13.12 15.78 -51.43
C ARG A 311 11.83 15.50 -52.22
N THR A 312 11.48 14.24 -52.42
CA THR A 312 10.29 13.82 -53.17
C THR A 312 9.06 13.56 -52.29
N GLN A 313 9.23 13.51 -50.97
CA GLN A 313 8.14 13.25 -50.02
C GLN A 313 7.24 14.49 -49.84
N GLN A 314 5.95 14.33 -50.15
CA GLN A 314 4.89 15.28 -49.78
C GLN A 314 3.98 14.62 -48.74
N GLY A 315 3.89 15.20 -47.54
CA GLY A 315 3.06 14.67 -46.45
C GLY A 315 3.44 15.23 -45.07
N PRO A 316 2.68 14.89 -44.01
CA PRO A 316 2.87 15.44 -42.66
C PRO A 316 4.22 15.04 -42.01
N LEU A 317 4.88 14.01 -42.52
CA LEU A 317 6.23 13.59 -42.12
C LEU A 317 7.36 14.39 -42.78
N ALA A 318 7.07 15.07 -43.90
CA ALA A 318 8.07 15.79 -44.70
C ALA A 318 8.82 16.87 -43.91
N PRO A 319 8.20 17.68 -43.01
CA PRO A 319 8.93 18.66 -42.20
C PRO A 319 9.92 18.00 -41.22
N SER A 320 9.52 16.88 -40.60
CA SER A 320 10.38 16.13 -39.69
C SER A 320 11.54 15.47 -40.43
N LEU A 321 11.29 14.91 -41.62
CA LEU A 321 12.26 14.29 -42.54
C LEU A 321 13.22 15.32 -43.17
N CYS A 322 12.76 16.48 -43.60
CA CYS A 322 13.60 17.58 -44.10
C CYS A 322 14.43 18.22 -42.98
N GLY A 323 13.87 18.30 -41.78
CA GLY A 323 14.60 18.58 -40.54
C GLY A 323 15.70 17.55 -40.25
N LEU A 324 15.68 16.39 -40.92
CA LEU A 324 16.71 15.38 -40.74
C LEU A 324 18.04 15.75 -41.36
N LEU A 325 18.01 16.36 -42.53
CA LEU A 325 19.19 16.69 -43.33
C LEU A 325 19.85 18.02 -42.93
N SER A 326 19.18 18.82 -42.08
CA SER A 326 19.53 20.23 -41.83
C SER A 326 20.20 20.51 -40.48
N ARG A 327 20.50 19.49 -39.65
CA ARG A 327 21.20 19.67 -38.36
C ARG A 327 22.43 18.77 -38.21
N GLY A 328 23.54 19.20 -38.82
CA GLY A 328 24.88 18.64 -38.61
C GLY A 328 25.51 19.07 -37.27
N ARG A 329 24.92 18.65 -36.13
CA ARG A 329 25.64 18.61 -34.86
C ARG A 329 25.36 17.31 -34.15
N HIS A 330 26.37 16.44 -34.15
CA HIS A 330 26.41 15.25 -33.31
C HIS A 330 26.02 15.60 -31.86
N PRO A 331 25.11 14.84 -31.22
CA PRO A 331 25.00 14.91 -29.77
C PRO A 331 26.36 14.48 -29.20
N ARG A 332 27.01 15.39 -28.44
CA ARG A 332 28.23 15.05 -27.71
C ARG A 332 27.92 13.87 -26.79
N SER A 333 28.79 12.86 -26.80
CA SER A 333 28.74 11.73 -25.89
C SER A 333 28.55 12.22 -24.45
N PRO A 334 27.70 11.58 -23.63
CA PRO A 334 27.73 11.80 -22.20
C PRO A 334 29.07 11.24 -21.70
N VAL A 335 29.94 12.15 -21.28
CA VAL A 335 31.17 11.80 -20.56
C VAL A 335 30.77 11.39 -19.15
N GLY A 336 31.25 10.21 -18.71
CA GLY A 336 31.55 9.84 -17.33
C GLY A 336 30.38 9.70 -16.37
#